data_AF-A0A9P6JIM0-F1
#
_entry.id   AF-A0A9P6JIM0-F1
#
_cell.length_a   1.000
_cell.length_b   1.000
_cell.length_c   1.000
_cell.angle_alpha   90.00
_cell.angle_beta   90.00
_cell.angle_gamma   90.00
#
_symmetry.space_group_name_H-M   'P 1'
#
loop_
_entity.id
_entity.type
_entity.pdbx_description
1 polymer ?
#
loop_
_entity_poly.entity_id
_entity_poly.type
_entity_poly.pdbx_seq_one_letter_code
_entity_poly.pdbx_strand_id
1 'polypeptide(L)'
;MPAKKRQSSKIAQIPTTVKSEPAVATAPPTNFKRETKKGKNKVLQVPPPAPATVAGHNDSTEFPPFIDTIWKTVVLPTLYQRLNSSTSPFLDFAKNSEALLENIEAVLTKVFPGHTYTPTRTSYVVKQACKRITERRGTIASTAVQIVDQFFDSGEFKNNPKAIATYVKWAVKPSGPAFWSRPEPQIESDNAPAQLPDGFAQSRFVLKTVAPFLNVKGAVADFGNPVGAFGLALGAIERAFSLYETGTKPNQDNIPEFSGDKNGGMIEDYIHNLKKFSEGRWVRVFADVAKISGIPPKPAPTTTKVTASVARVRRDLFTPSSPPPESS
;
A
#
# COMPACT_ATOMS: atom_id res chain seq x y z
N MET A 1 -73.89 19.83 6.38
CA MET A 1 -72.43 19.84 6.52
C MET A 1 -71.79 19.90 5.13
N PRO A 2 -71.01 20.94 4.78
CA PRO A 2 -70.48 21.09 3.43
C PRO A 2 -69.18 20.31 3.22
N ALA A 3 -69.08 19.64 2.08
CA ALA A 3 -67.96 18.81 1.66
C ALA A 3 -66.74 19.65 1.27
N LYS A 4 -65.58 19.30 1.84
CA LYS A 4 -64.28 19.96 1.65
C LYS A 4 -63.68 19.53 0.30
N LYS A 5 -63.62 20.44 -0.67
CA LYS A 5 -62.91 20.25 -1.95
C LYS A 5 -61.40 20.14 -1.71
N ARG A 6 -60.80 19.01 -2.12
CA ARG A 6 -59.34 18.83 -2.21
C ARG A 6 -58.79 19.61 -3.41
N GLN A 7 -57.92 20.59 -3.15
CA GLN A 7 -57.08 21.22 -4.18
C GLN A 7 -55.92 20.28 -4.54
N SER A 8 -55.81 19.96 -5.83
CA SER A 8 -54.68 19.24 -6.41
C SER A 8 -53.60 20.27 -6.79
N SER A 9 -52.45 20.21 -6.12
CA SER A 9 -51.28 21.02 -6.42
C SER A 9 -50.50 20.41 -7.59
N LYS A 10 -50.49 21.13 -8.72
CA LYS A 10 -49.60 20.85 -9.86
C LYS A 10 -48.15 21.05 -9.45
N ILE A 11 -47.37 19.97 -9.50
CA ILE A 11 -45.90 20.03 -9.41
C ILE A 11 -45.39 20.56 -10.74
N ALA A 12 -44.74 21.73 -10.72
CA ALA A 12 -44.07 22.31 -11.87
C ALA A 12 -42.83 21.47 -12.22
N GLN A 13 -42.79 20.96 -13.45
CA GLN A 13 -41.60 20.33 -14.01
C GLN A 13 -40.53 21.40 -14.25
N ILE A 14 -39.37 21.23 -13.62
CA ILE A 14 -38.20 22.07 -13.84
C ILE A 14 -37.53 21.60 -15.14
N PRO A 15 -37.31 22.48 -16.14
CA PRO A 15 -36.59 22.12 -17.36
C PRO A 15 -35.13 21.82 -17.02
N THR A 16 -34.66 20.61 -17.33
CA THR A 16 -33.25 20.24 -17.23
C THR A 16 -32.52 20.71 -18.48
N THR A 17 -31.94 21.91 -18.44
CA THR A 17 -31.07 22.40 -19.49
C THR A 17 -29.68 21.77 -19.32
N VAL A 18 -29.34 20.79 -20.17
CA VAL A 18 -27.99 20.24 -20.28
C VAL A 18 -27.09 21.33 -20.85
N LYS A 19 -26.29 21.96 -19.97
CA LYS A 19 -25.28 22.94 -20.36
C LYS A 19 -24.02 22.16 -20.74
N SER A 20 -23.70 22.18 -22.03
CA SER A 20 -22.45 21.66 -22.59
C SER A 20 -21.24 22.31 -21.91
N GLU A 21 -20.33 21.44 -21.46
CA GLU A 21 -19.06 21.74 -20.81
C GLU A 21 -18.13 22.51 -21.77
N PRO A 22 -17.54 23.65 -21.36
CA PRO A 22 -16.58 24.36 -22.19
C PRO A 22 -15.26 23.58 -22.25
N ALA A 23 -14.75 23.41 -23.48
CA ALA A 23 -13.47 22.80 -23.77
C ALA A 23 -12.35 23.47 -22.95
N VAL A 24 -11.70 22.68 -22.09
CA VAL A 24 -10.51 23.10 -21.33
C VAL A 24 -9.36 23.32 -22.30
N ALA A 25 -8.90 24.56 -22.36
CA ALA A 25 -7.71 24.97 -23.10
C ALA A 25 -6.50 24.16 -22.62
N THR A 26 -5.92 23.40 -23.54
CA THR A 26 -4.73 22.57 -23.31
C THR A 26 -3.52 23.50 -23.22
N ALA A 27 -2.89 23.57 -22.05
CA ALA A 27 -1.60 24.25 -21.91
C ALA A 27 -0.53 23.51 -22.75
N PRO A 28 0.42 24.24 -23.37
CA PRO A 28 1.43 23.64 -24.23
C PRO A 28 2.39 22.74 -23.45
N PRO A 29 2.85 21.62 -24.02
CA PRO A 29 3.73 20.68 -23.35
C PRO A 29 5.11 21.30 -23.14
N THR A 30 5.55 21.32 -21.88
CA THR A 30 6.93 21.63 -21.52
C THR A 30 7.83 20.50 -22.00
N ASN A 31 8.61 20.76 -23.04
CA ASN A 31 9.59 19.83 -23.60
C ASN A 31 10.68 19.49 -22.58
N PHE A 32 10.50 18.41 -21.81
CA PHE A 32 11.59 17.73 -21.13
C PHE A 32 12.33 16.85 -22.13
N LYS A 33 13.44 17.37 -22.66
CA LYS A 33 14.40 16.61 -23.47
C LYS A 33 15.10 15.59 -22.56
N ARG A 34 14.52 14.39 -22.45
CA ARG A 34 15.06 13.29 -21.65
C ARG A 34 16.11 12.55 -22.48
N GLU A 35 17.38 12.77 -22.17
CA GLU A 35 18.48 11.95 -22.69
C GLU A 35 18.27 10.50 -22.27
N THR A 36 17.90 9.65 -23.22
CA THR A 36 17.82 8.21 -23.06
C THR A 36 19.21 7.62 -23.23
N LYS A 37 20.05 7.71 -22.19
CA LYS A 37 21.23 6.85 -22.10
C LYS A 37 20.76 5.41 -21.88
N LYS A 38 20.88 4.62 -22.93
CA LYS A 38 20.62 3.17 -23.00
C LYS A 38 21.63 2.43 -22.12
N GLY A 39 21.42 2.48 -20.80
CA GLY A 39 22.23 1.77 -19.82
C GLY A 39 21.90 0.28 -19.86
N LYS A 40 22.87 -0.53 -20.31
CA LYS A 40 22.82 -1.98 -20.09
C LYS A 40 22.71 -2.21 -18.58
N ASN A 41 21.64 -2.87 -18.12
CA ASN A 41 21.50 -3.32 -16.74
C ASN A 41 22.60 -4.37 -16.47
N LYS A 42 23.79 -3.89 -16.10
CA LYS A 42 24.85 -4.72 -15.56
C LYS A 42 24.36 -5.12 -14.17
N VAL A 43 24.01 -6.40 -14.00
CA VAL A 43 23.86 -6.99 -12.67
C VAL A 43 25.14 -6.64 -11.92
N LEU A 44 25.04 -5.83 -10.86
CA LEU A 44 26.17 -5.49 -10.01
C LEU A 44 26.61 -6.80 -9.36
N GLN A 45 27.59 -7.46 -9.96
CA GLN A 45 28.40 -8.44 -9.26
C GLN A 45 29.22 -7.64 -8.26
N VAL A 46 28.74 -7.61 -7.02
CA VAL A 46 29.51 -7.16 -5.87
C VAL A 46 30.69 -8.12 -5.76
N PRO A 47 31.94 -7.67 -5.88
CA PRO A 47 33.11 -8.53 -5.69
C PRO A 47 33.01 -9.19 -4.31
N PRO A 48 33.33 -10.49 -4.18
CA PRO A 48 33.32 -11.13 -2.87
C PRO A 48 34.25 -10.35 -1.94
N PRO A 49 33.75 -9.88 -0.78
CA PRO A 49 34.58 -9.17 0.16
C PRO A 49 35.68 -10.11 0.66
N ALA A 50 36.90 -9.59 0.81
CA ALA A 50 37.96 -10.31 1.50
C ALA A 50 37.46 -10.69 2.91
N PRO A 51 37.76 -11.90 3.42
CA PRO A 51 37.33 -12.34 4.75
C PRO A 51 37.95 -11.45 5.82
N ALA A 52 37.21 -10.43 6.23
CA ALA A 52 37.59 -9.53 7.31
C ALA A 52 37.07 -10.12 8.63
N THR A 53 37.95 -10.79 9.36
CA THR A 53 37.68 -11.24 10.73
C THR A 53 37.73 -10.01 11.65
N VAL A 54 36.59 -9.35 11.86
CA VAL A 54 36.50 -8.22 12.79
C VAL A 54 35.91 -8.73 14.11
N ALA A 55 36.74 -8.84 15.14
CA ALA A 55 36.29 -9.12 16.50
C ALA A 55 35.37 -7.99 16.98
N GLY A 56 34.19 -8.35 17.51
CA GLY A 56 33.12 -7.41 17.82
C GLY A 56 33.49 -6.39 18.90
N HIS A 57 33.60 -5.12 18.51
CA HIS A 57 33.52 -4.00 19.45
C HIS A 57 32.05 -3.59 19.61
N ASN A 58 31.52 -3.82 20.81
CA ASN A 58 30.09 -3.69 21.13
C ASN A 58 29.56 -2.24 21.17
N ASP A 59 30.42 -1.23 21.01
CA ASP A 59 30.07 0.20 21.09
C ASP A 59 30.55 1.04 19.88
N SER A 60 30.67 0.44 18.71
CA SER A 60 30.98 1.22 17.49
C SER A 60 29.88 2.26 17.22
N THR A 61 30.30 3.49 16.90
CA THR A 61 29.45 4.57 16.38
C THR A 61 29.41 4.62 14.86
N GLU A 62 30.07 3.67 14.20
CA GLU A 62 30.26 3.63 12.76
C GLU A 62 29.90 2.26 12.17
N PHE A 63 29.60 2.25 10.87
CA PHE A 63 29.41 1.01 10.13
C PHE A 63 30.73 0.25 10.01
N PRO A 64 30.72 -1.09 10.02
CA PRO A 64 31.85 -1.86 9.51
C PRO A 64 32.20 -1.39 8.08
N PRO A 65 33.50 -1.24 7.72
CA PRO A 65 33.89 -0.66 6.43
C PRO A 65 33.26 -1.34 5.20
N PHE A 66 33.07 -2.66 5.26
CA PHE A 66 32.45 -3.43 4.18
C PHE A 66 30.94 -3.15 4.02
N ILE A 67 30.25 -2.69 5.07
CA ILE A 67 28.84 -2.30 5.04
C ILE A 67 28.69 -0.86 4.58
N ASP A 68 29.54 0.06 5.08
CA ASP A 68 29.39 1.50 4.88
C ASP A 68 29.27 1.89 3.40
N THR A 69 30.18 1.34 2.58
CA THR A 69 30.28 1.64 1.15
C THR A 69 29.03 1.29 0.33
N ILE A 70 28.26 0.28 0.77
CA ILE A 70 27.07 -0.19 0.05
C ILE A 70 25.78 -0.13 0.87
N TRP A 71 25.82 0.49 2.06
CA TRP A 71 24.68 0.58 2.98
C TRP A 71 23.46 1.19 2.29
N LYS A 72 23.62 2.36 1.67
CA LYS A 72 22.52 3.10 1.03
C LYS A 72 22.09 2.51 -0.32
N THR A 73 23.00 1.83 -1.02
CA THR A 73 22.80 1.39 -2.41
C THR A 73 22.36 -0.06 -2.53
N VAL A 74 22.64 -0.90 -1.54
CA VAL A 74 22.36 -2.35 -1.57
C VAL A 74 21.69 -2.84 -0.30
N VAL A 75 22.31 -2.65 0.87
CA VAL A 75 21.82 -3.22 2.14
C VAL A 75 20.45 -2.65 2.51
N LEU A 76 20.33 -1.32 2.53
CA LEU A 76 19.10 -0.64 2.91
C LEU A 76 17.95 -0.91 1.93
N PRO A 77 18.14 -0.85 0.59
CA PRO A 77 17.17 -1.34 -0.37
C PRO A 77 16.73 -2.79 -0.12
N THR A 78 17.68 -3.70 0.15
CA THR A 78 17.34 -5.11 0.43
C THR A 78 16.52 -5.25 1.72
N LEU A 79 16.85 -4.47 2.75
CA LEU A 79 16.08 -4.40 4.00
C LEU A 79 14.66 -3.84 3.78
N TYR A 80 14.50 -2.83 2.92
CA TYR A 80 13.18 -2.33 2.53
C TYR A 80 12.37 -3.37 1.77
N GLN A 81 12.99 -4.13 0.87
CA GLN A 81 12.30 -5.24 0.20
C GLN A 81 11.85 -6.31 1.19
N ARG A 82 12.67 -6.58 2.22
CA ARG A 82 12.32 -7.50 3.32
C ARG A 82 11.15 -6.99 4.14
N LEU A 83 11.17 -5.71 4.56
CA LEU A 83 10.06 -5.05 5.25
C LEU A 83 8.77 -5.11 4.42
N ASN A 84 8.87 -4.77 3.13
CA ASN A 84 7.73 -4.76 2.22
C ASN A 84 7.07 -6.14 2.08
N SER A 85 7.83 -7.22 2.24
CA SER A 85 7.34 -8.60 2.09
C SER A 85 6.96 -9.27 3.41
N SER A 86 7.19 -8.60 4.54
CA SER A 86 6.90 -9.16 5.88
C SER A 86 5.41 -9.28 6.13
N THR A 87 5.04 -10.32 6.88
CA THR A 87 3.67 -10.52 7.37
C THR A 87 3.39 -9.81 8.69
N SER A 88 4.40 -9.22 9.32
CA SER A 88 4.28 -8.51 10.61
C SER A 88 5.19 -7.27 10.61
N PRO A 89 4.95 -6.27 9.74
CA PRO A 89 5.88 -5.16 9.48
C PRO A 89 6.12 -4.22 10.67
N PHE A 90 5.32 -4.32 11.74
CA PHE A 90 5.58 -3.64 13.02
C PHE A 90 6.33 -4.53 14.01
N LEU A 91 5.82 -5.72 14.30
CA LEU A 91 6.39 -6.63 15.31
C LEU A 91 7.77 -7.16 14.93
N ASP A 92 7.94 -7.62 13.68
CA ASP A 92 9.20 -8.19 13.19
C ASP A 92 10.32 -7.15 13.07
N PHE A 93 9.95 -5.86 13.07
CA PHE A 93 10.88 -4.73 12.93
C PHE A 93 10.75 -3.72 14.06
N ALA A 94 10.34 -4.17 15.25
CA ALA A 94 10.38 -3.36 16.45
C ALA A 94 11.83 -3.27 16.97
N LYS A 95 12.20 -2.12 17.56
CA LYS A 95 13.57 -1.79 17.99
C LYS A 95 14.25 -2.87 18.86
N ASN A 96 13.45 -3.60 19.63
CA ASN A 96 13.92 -4.61 20.59
C ASN A 96 13.45 -6.03 20.24
N SER A 97 13.00 -6.27 19.01
CA SER A 97 12.55 -7.58 18.57
C SER A 97 13.74 -8.46 18.17
N GLU A 98 13.75 -9.72 18.58
CA GLU A 98 14.72 -10.71 18.07
C GLU A 98 14.55 -10.91 16.56
N ALA A 99 13.31 -10.89 16.07
CA ALA A 99 13.02 -10.97 14.64
C ALA A 99 13.65 -9.83 13.83
N LEU A 100 13.89 -8.65 14.43
CA LEU A 100 14.61 -7.57 13.75
C LEU A 100 16.05 -7.96 13.48
N LEU A 101 16.73 -8.58 14.46
CA LEU A 101 18.11 -9.05 14.30
C LEU A 101 18.17 -10.14 13.23
N GLU A 102 17.28 -11.13 13.32
CA GLU A 102 17.18 -12.21 12.33
C GLU A 102 16.96 -11.67 10.91
N ASN A 103 16.08 -10.67 10.75
CA ASN A 103 15.83 -10.05 9.46
C ASN A 103 17.05 -9.26 8.95
N ILE A 104 17.78 -8.56 9.82
CA ILE A 104 19.00 -7.84 9.44
C ILE A 104 20.10 -8.84 9.05
N GLU A 105 20.31 -9.88 9.85
CA GLU A 105 21.29 -10.93 9.58
C GLU A 105 20.97 -11.68 8.28
N ALA A 106 19.71 -12.02 8.03
CA ALA A 106 19.28 -12.62 6.78
C ALA A 106 19.56 -11.71 5.57
N VAL A 107 19.35 -10.39 5.71
CA VAL A 107 19.70 -9.41 4.67
C VAL A 107 21.21 -9.36 4.45
N LEU A 108 22.00 -9.26 5.51
CA LEU A 108 23.46 -9.21 5.40
C LEU A 108 24.03 -10.49 4.79
N THR A 109 23.49 -11.66 5.13
CA THR A 109 23.88 -12.96 4.55
C THR A 109 23.64 -13.00 3.04
N LYS A 110 22.53 -12.39 2.57
CA LYS A 110 22.23 -12.29 1.14
C LYS A 110 23.13 -11.27 0.43
N VAL A 111 23.48 -10.16 1.08
CA VAL A 111 24.32 -9.11 0.49
C VAL A 111 25.80 -9.48 0.48
N PHE A 112 26.28 -10.16 1.53
CA PHE A 112 27.69 -10.51 1.74
C PHE A 112 27.85 -12.01 2.05
N PRO A 113 27.67 -12.92 1.07
CA PRO A 113 27.80 -14.34 1.31
C PRO A 113 29.15 -14.70 1.98
N GLY A 114 29.11 -15.44 3.09
CA GLY A 114 30.31 -15.87 3.82
C GLY A 114 30.88 -14.85 4.82
N HIS A 115 30.20 -13.72 5.07
CA HIS A 115 30.59 -12.83 6.16
C HIS A 115 30.46 -13.52 7.54
N THR A 116 31.29 -13.13 8.49
CA THR A 116 31.22 -13.61 9.89
C THR A 116 30.65 -12.58 10.86
N TYR A 117 30.26 -11.40 10.36
CA TYR A 117 29.67 -10.34 11.18
C TYR A 117 28.28 -10.75 11.70
N THR A 118 28.13 -10.81 13.03
CA THR A 118 26.84 -11.05 13.70
C THR A 118 26.32 -9.75 14.31
N PRO A 119 25.19 -9.20 13.84
CA PRO A 119 24.63 -7.98 14.40
C PRO A 119 24.11 -8.21 15.83
N THR A 120 24.46 -7.31 16.75
CA THR A 120 23.92 -7.29 18.12
C THR A 120 22.93 -6.16 18.30
N ARG A 121 22.09 -6.21 19.35
CA ARG A 121 21.09 -5.17 19.67
C ARG A 121 21.70 -3.76 19.80
N THR A 122 22.95 -3.66 20.26
CA THR A 122 23.66 -2.40 20.46
C THR A 122 24.44 -1.94 19.22
N SER A 123 24.58 -2.80 18.21
CA SER A 123 25.34 -2.53 16.99
C SER A 123 24.79 -1.31 16.24
N TYR A 124 25.71 -0.50 15.69
CA TYR A 124 25.36 0.66 14.88
C TYR A 124 24.46 0.31 13.69
N VAL A 125 24.72 -0.83 13.04
CA VAL A 125 23.91 -1.36 11.92
C VAL A 125 22.45 -1.51 12.32
N VAL A 126 22.16 -2.07 13.49
CA VAL A 126 20.80 -2.31 13.98
C VAL A 126 20.10 -1.00 14.34
N LYS A 127 20.82 -0.07 14.99
CA LYS A 127 20.31 1.27 15.30
C LYS A 127 19.91 2.03 14.02
N GLN A 128 20.77 2.00 12.99
CA GLN A 128 20.50 2.63 11.70
C GLN A 128 19.37 1.94 10.94
N ALA A 129 19.34 0.60 10.91
CA ALA A 129 18.25 -0.17 10.33
C ALA A 129 16.90 0.20 10.95
N CYS A 130 16.80 0.19 12.28
CA CYS A 130 15.58 0.54 13.01
C CYS A 130 15.11 1.96 12.66
N LYS A 131 16.02 2.94 12.66
CA LYS A 131 15.70 4.33 12.28
C LYS A 131 15.12 4.39 10.87
N ARG A 132 15.79 3.76 9.90
CA ARG A 132 15.38 3.78 8.48
C ARG A 132 14.08 3.04 8.22
N ILE A 133 13.79 1.96 8.95
CA ILE A 133 12.52 1.24 8.86
C ILE A 133 11.38 2.08 9.41
N THR A 134 11.57 2.75 10.55
CA THR A 134 10.58 3.68 11.10
C THR A 134 10.32 4.85 10.15
N GLU A 135 11.36 5.48 9.60
CA GLU A 135 11.23 6.52 8.56
C GLU A 135 10.43 6.00 7.35
N ARG A 136 10.70 4.77 6.90
CA ARG A 136 10.02 4.15 5.75
C ARG A 136 8.52 3.97 6.02
N ARG A 137 8.14 3.44 7.19
CA ARG A 137 6.73 3.30 7.60
C ARG A 137 6.04 4.66 7.68
N GLY A 138 6.69 5.66 8.28
CA GLY A 138 6.20 7.03 8.33
C GLY A 138 6.00 7.65 6.95
N THR A 139 6.91 7.37 6.01
CA THR A 139 6.80 7.86 4.62
C THR A 139 5.59 7.26 3.89
N ILE A 140 5.30 5.97 4.08
CA ILE A 140 4.09 5.33 3.53
C ILE A 140 2.84 6.02 4.08
N ALA A 141 2.79 6.24 5.40
CA ALA A 141 1.67 6.91 6.04
C ALA A 141 1.47 8.37 5.57
N SER A 142 2.55 9.12 5.48
CA SER A 142 2.53 10.50 4.98
C SER A 142 2.05 10.55 3.53
N THR A 143 2.48 9.59 2.69
CA THR A 143 2.05 9.48 1.28
C THR A 143 0.55 9.23 1.18
N ALA A 144 -0.01 8.33 2.01
CA ALA A 144 -1.45 8.08 2.05
C ALA A 144 -2.25 9.35 2.41
N VAL A 145 -1.80 10.07 3.45
CA VAL A 145 -2.42 11.34 3.87
C VAL A 145 -2.39 12.36 2.73
N GLN A 146 -1.25 12.54 2.06
CA GLN A 146 -1.13 13.47 0.93
C GLN A 146 -2.10 13.12 -0.21
N ILE A 147 -2.28 11.84 -0.52
CA ILE A 147 -3.21 11.40 -1.57
C ILE A 147 -4.67 11.70 -1.18
N VAL A 148 -5.04 11.48 0.08
CA VAL A 148 -6.38 11.79 0.58
C VAL A 148 -6.62 13.30 0.65
N ASP A 149 -5.64 14.09 1.12
CA ASP A 149 -5.69 15.55 1.12
C ASP A 149 -5.94 16.10 -0.29
N GLN A 150 -5.18 15.63 -1.29
CA GLN A 150 -5.35 16.02 -2.69
C GLN A 150 -6.72 15.65 -3.26
N PHE A 151 -7.29 14.52 -2.82
CA PHE A 151 -8.63 14.12 -3.25
C PHE A 151 -9.69 15.08 -2.72
N PHE A 152 -9.64 15.44 -1.43
CA PHE A 152 -10.61 16.36 -0.81
C PHE A 152 -10.40 17.84 -1.16
N ASP A 153 -9.22 18.23 -1.66
CA ASP A 153 -8.97 19.59 -2.20
C ASP A 153 -9.48 19.78 -3.65
N SER A 154 -10.22 18.80 -4.19
CA SER A 154 -10.68 18.79 -5.58
C SER A 154 -12.19 18.60 -5.72
N GLY A 155 -12.76 19.11 -6.81
CA GLY A 155 -14.14 18.86 -7.24
C GLY A 155 -15.20 19.25 -6.21
N GLU A 156 -16.17 18.35 -6.00
CA GLU A 156 -17.33 18.54 -5.12
C GLU A 156 -17.01 18.56 -3.61
N PHE A 157 -15.80 18.10 -3.23
CA PHE A 157 -15.37 18.05 -1.83
C PHE A 157 -14.71 19.35 -1.37
N LYS A 158 -14.17 20.14 -2.30
CA LYS A 158 -13.42 21.35 -1.97
C LYS A 158 -14.33 22.32 -1.20
N ASN A 159 -13.90 22.70 0.00
CA ASN A 159 -14.65 23.55 0.93
C ASN A 159 -16.05 23.02 1.32
N ASN A 160 -16.26 21.69 1.27
CA ASN A 160 -17.53 21.08 1.60
C ASN A 160 -17.39 19.99 2.68
N PRO A 161 -17.25 20.39 3.97
CA PRO A 161 -17.06 19.43 5.07
C PRO A 161 -18.17 18.38 5.18
N LYS A 162 -19.41 18.75 4.87
CA LYS A 162 -20.55 17.83 4.91
C LYS A 162 -20.41 16.72 3.86
N ALA A 163 -20.03 17.07 2.63
CA ALA A 163 -19.78 16.07 1.58
C ALA A 163 -18.59 15.17 1.93
N ILE A 164 -17.51 15.75 2.48
CA ILE A 164 -16.34 15.00 2.95
C ILE A 164 -16.74 13.98 4.02
N ALA A 165 -17.40 14.41 5.10
CA ALA A 165 -17.82 13.52 6.19
C ALA A 165 -18.74 12.39 5.68
N THR A 166 -19.64 12.71 4.75
CA THR A 166 -20.55 11.74 4.13
C THR A 166 -19.78 10.72 3.29
N TYR A 167 -18.80 11.18 2.50
CA TYR A 167 -17.96 10.30 1.70
C TYR A 167 -17.05 9.44 2.56
N VAL A 168 -16.40 9.99 3.60
CA VAL A 168 -15.50 9.26 4.51
C VAL A 168 -16.23 8.06 5.13
N LYS A 169 -17.45 8.28 5.64
CA LYS A 169 -18.29 7.20 6.22
C LYS A 169 -18.57 6.07 5.25
N TRP A 170 -18.71 6.36 3.95
CA TRP A 170 -18.86 5.34 2.92
C TRP A 170 -17.51 4.72 2.54
N ALA A 171 -16.47 5.54 2.42
CA ALA A 171 -15.15 5.15 1.96
C ALA A 171 -14.48 4.09 2.83
N VAL A 172 -14.58 4.24 4.15
CA VAL A 172 -13.96 3.36 5.14
C VAL A 172 -14.79 2.12 5.48
N LYS A 173 -15.99 1.95 4.88
CA LYS A 173 -16.73 0.69 5.03
C LYS A 173 -15.88 -0.48 4.52
N PRO A 174 -16.10 -1.72 5.01
CA PRO A 174 -15.38 -2.90 4.54
C PRO A 174 -15.45 -3.11 3.02
N SER A 175 -16.51 -2.65 2.34
CA SER A 175 -16.74 -2.71 0.89
C SER A 175 -16.51 -1.37 0.17
N GLY A 176 -15.96 -0.36 0.86
CA GLY A 176 -15.91 1.02 0.41
C GLY A 176 -14.77 1.36 -0.57
N PRO A 177 -14.84 2.54 -1.23
CA PRO A 177 -13.86 2.97 -2.23
C PRO A 177 -12.45 3.22 -1.70
N ALA A 178 -12.23 3.29 -0.38
CA ALA A 178 -10.88 3.45 0.15
C ALA A 178 -10.01 2.23 -0.20
N PHE A 179 -10.60 1.04 -0.28
CA PHE A 179 -9.86 -0.22 -0.39
C PHE A 179 -10.16 -1.01 -1.68
N TRP A 180 -11.32 -0.80 -2.30
CA TRP A 180 -11.79 -1.58 -3.45
C TRP A 180 -11.72 -0.77 -4.75
N SER A 181 -11.34 -1.43 -5.85
CA SER A 181 -11.38 -0.83 -7.19
C SER A 181 -12.82 -0.60 -7.68
N ARG A 182 -13.72 -1.54 -7.34
CA ARG A 182 -15.15 -1.49 -7.58
C ARG A 182 -15.84 -1.66 -6.22
N PRO A 183 -16.08 -0.57 -5.49
CA PRO A 183 -16.74 -0.65 -4.19
C PRO A 183 -18.23 -0.91 -4.35
N GLU A 184 -18.87 -1.20 -3.23
CA GLU A 184 -20.33 -1.17 -3.13
C GLU A 184 -20.85 0.28 -3.32
N PRO A 185 -21.96 0.50 -4.06
CA PRO A 185 -22.54 1.83 -4.25
C PRO A 185 -22.84 2.55 -2.93
N GLN A 186 -22.73 3.88 -2.92
CA GLN A 186 -23.00 4.67 -1.72
C GLN A 186 -24.47 4.66 -1.30
N ILE A 187 -25.38 4.59 -2.28
CA ILE A 187 -26.83 4.55 -2.06
C ILE A 187 -27.30 3.16 -2.44
N GLU A 188 -27.76 2.41 -1.44
CA GLU A 188 -28.58 1.22 -1.65
C GLU A 188 -29.92 1.73 -2.20
N SER A 189 -30.07 1.72 -3.52
CA SER A 189 -31.38 1.83 -4.12
C SER A 189 -32.04 0.46 -3.97
N ASP A 190 -33.25 0.41 -3.42
CA ASP A 190 -34.06 -0.83 -3.32
C ASP A 190 -34.21 -1.56 -4.67
N ASN A 191 -33.98 -0.86 -5.79
CA ASN A 191 -34.09 -1.38 -7.15
C ASN A 191 -32.74 -1.64 -7.84
N ALA A 192 -31.60 -1.33 -7.22
CA ALA A 192 -30.29 -1.59 -7.82
C ALA A 192 -29.87 -3.06 -7.55
N PRO A 193 -29.37 -3.78 -8.57
CA PRO A 193 -28.84 -5.13 -8.35
C PRO A 193 -27.68 -5.06 -7.35
N ALA A 194 -27.67 -5.97 -6.38
CA ALA A 194 -26.61 -6.05 -5.37
C ALA A 194 -25.24 -6.25 -6.04
N GLN A 195 -24.48 -5.15 -6.16
CA GLN A 195 -23.14 -5.19 -6.72
C GLN A 195 -22.16 -5.60 -5.62
N LEU A 196 -21.65 -6.82 -5.70
CA LEU A 196 -20.59 -7.27 -4.82
C LEU A 196 -19.30 -6.46 -5.08
N PRO A 197 -18.58 -6.02 -4.02
CA PRO A 197 -17.34 -5.30 -4.19
C PRO A 197 -16.27 -6.18 -4.83
N ASP A 198 -15.42 -5.59 -5.69
CA ASP A 198 -14.33 -6.32 -6.34
C ASP A 198 -13.03 -5.50 -6.46
N GLY A 199 -11.91 -6.22 -6.49
CA GLY A 199 -10.56 -5.66 -6.50
C GLY A 199 -10.18 -5.02 -5.17
N PHE A 200 -10.37 -5.73 -4.05
CA PHE A 200 -9.77 -5.36 -2.77
C PHE A 200 -8.25 -5.16 -2.92
N ALA A 201 -7.73 -4.12 -2.27
CA ALA A 201 -6.38 -3.58 -2.37
C ALA A 201 -5.98 -3.02 -3.75
N GLN A 202 -6.96 -2.79 -4.63
CA GLN A 202 -6.76 -2.19 -5.96
C GLN A 202 -7.45 -0.83 -6.11
N SER A 203 -7.88 -0.20 -5.01
CA SER A 203 -8.35 1.19 -5.09
C SER A 203 -7.23 2.12 -5.57
N ARG A 204 -7.59 3.23 -6.20
CA ARG A 204 -6.61 4.24 -6.62
C ARG A 204 -5.79 4.78 -5.45
N PHE A 205 -6.36 4.82 -4.25
CA PHE A 205 -5.68 5.28 -3.04
C PHE A 205 -4.56 4.30 -2.66
N VAL A 206 -4.87 3.00 -2.60
CA VAL A 206 -3.90 1.94 -2.27
C VAL A 206 -2.79 1.89 -3.30
N LEU A 207 -3.15 1.84 -4.58
CA LEU A 207 -2.19 1.69 -5.66
C LEU A 207 -1.24 2.90 -5.76
N LYS A 208 -1.75 4.13 -5.65
CA LYS A 208 -0.91 5.34 -5.60
C LYS A 208 -0.02 5.37 -4.35
N THR A 209 -0.54 4.91 -3.21
CA THR A 209 0.22 4.88 -1.95
C THR A 209 1.37 3.89 -2.03
N VAL A 210 1.15 2.68 -2.55
CA VAL A 210 2.18 1.62 -2.53
C VAL A 210 3.18 1.74 -3.69
N ALA A 211 2.79 2.34 -4.81
CA ALA A 211 3.60 2.39 -6.03
C ALA A 211 5.06 2.85 -5.83
N PRO A 212 5.35 3.94 -5.08
CA PRO A 212 6.74 4.40 -4.86
C PRO A 212 7.58 3.41 -4.05
N PHE A 213 6.94 2.45 -3.37
CA PHE A 213 7.57 1.56 -2.42
C PHE A 213 7.87 0.17 -2.98
N LEU A 214 7.27 -0.22 -4.12
CA LEU A 214 7.46 -1.54 -4.72
C LEU A 214 8.72 -1.65 -5.60
N ASN A 215 9.19 -0.54 -6.18
CA ASN A 215 10.40 -0.55 -7.01
C ASN A 215 11.64 -0.19 -6.19
N VAL A 216 12.15 -1.16 -5.44
CA VAL A 216 13.29 -0.96 -4.55
C VAL A 216 14.61 -1.22 -5.29
N LYS A 217 15.08 -0.22 -6.04
CA LYS A 217 16.33 -0.30 -6.79
C LYS A 217 17.52 -0.60 -5.87
N GLY A 218 18.32 -1.59 -6.25
CA GLY A 218 19.51 -2.02 -5.50
C GLY A 218 19.26 -3.18 -4.53
N ALA A 219 18.00 -3.62 -4.34
CA ALA A 219 17.72 -4.83 -3.59
C ALA A 219 18.29 -6.06 -4.32
N VAL A 220 19.00 -6.93 -3.61
CA VAL A 220 19.66 -8.13 -4.19
C VAL A 220 18.90 -9.44 -3.95
N ALA A 221 17.80 -9.39 -3.20
CA ALA A 221 16.97 -10.54 -2.89
C ALA A 221 15.48 -10.24 -3.13
N ASP A 222 14.77 -11.23 -3.67
CA ASP A 222 13.31 -11.24 -3.69
C ASP A 222 12.81 -11.98 -2.45
N PHE A 223 11.96 -11.32 -1.65
CA PHE A 223 11.39 -11.87 -0.43
C PHE A 223 9.91 -12.26 -0.60
N GLY A 224 9.43 -12.30 -1.84
CA GLY A 224 8.06 -12.70 -2.19
C GLY A 224 7.12 -11.52 -2.43
N ASN A 225 5.83 -11.79 -2.29
CA ASN A 225 4.81 -10.77 -2.50
C ASN A 225 4.91 -9.66 -1.42
N PRO A 226 4.70 -8.38 -1.78
CA PRO A 226 4.90 -7.23 -0.91
C PRO A 226 3.72 -7.02 0.05
N VAL A 227 3.36 -8.08 0.79
CA VAL A 227 2.20 -8.12 1.69
C VAL A 227 2.30 -7.04 2.76
N GLY A 228 3.48 -6.83 3.35
CA GLY A 228 3.72 -5.80 4.36
C GLY A 228 3.56 -4.38 3.81
N ALA A 229 4.02 -4.10 2.60
CA ALA A 229 3.86 -2.79 1.97
C ALA A 229 2.38 -2.46 1.71
N PHE A 230 1.62 -3.44 1.19
CA PHE A 230 0.19 -3.28 1.00
C PHE A 230 -0.58 -3.18 2.33
N GLY A 231 -0.23 -3.97 3.33
CA GLY A 231 -0.83 -3.88 4.67
C GLY A 231 -0.61 -2.52 5.31
N LEU A 232 0.63 -2.01 5.28
CA LEU A 232 0.97 -0.66 5.74
C LEU A 232 0.19 0.42 4.96
N ALA A 233 0.07 0.28 3.64
CA ALA A 233 -0.66 1.23 2.81
C ALA A 233 -2.17 1.24 3.13
N LEU A 234 -2.79 0.07 3.27
CA LEU A 234 -4.21 -0.07 3.63
C LEU A 234 -4.51 0.60 4.98
N GLY A 235 -3.73 0.26 6.02
CA GLY A 235 -3.90 0.88 7.33
C GLY A 235 -3.60 2.38 7.35
N ALA A 236 -2.60 2.82 6.57
CA ALA A 236 -2.31 4.24 6.40
C ALA A 236 -3.46 5.01 5.73
N ILE A 237 -4.13 4.40 4.75
CA ILE A 237 -5.27 5.00 4.05
C ILE A 237 -6.49 5.06 4.95
N GLU A 238 -6.80 3.99 5.69
CA GLU A 238 -7.89 4.01 6.66
C GLU A 238 -7.69 5.15 7.67
N ARG A 239 -6.49 5.21 8.28
CA ARG A 239 -6.12 6.31 9.16
C ARG A 239 -6.26 7.67 8.47
N ALA A 240 -5.80 7.82 7.24
CA ALA A 240 -5.89 9.08 6.50
C ALA A 240 -7.33 9.52 6.27
N PHE A 241 -8.25 8.61 5.95
CA PHE A 241 -9.68 8.92 5.87
C PHE A 241 -10.30 9.24 7.24
N SER A 242 -9.90 8.53 8.30
CA SER A 242 -10.38 8.81 9.67
C SER A 242 -10.03 10.22 10.15
N LEU A 243 -8.94 10.81 9.65
CA LEU A 243 -8.63 12.22 9.92
C LEU A 243 -9.71 13.19 9.40
N TYR A 244 -10.61 12.76 8.52
CA TYR A 244 -11.67 13.58 7.93
C TYR A 244 -13.08 13.16 8.36
N GLU A 245 -13.23 12.36 9.43
CA GLU A 245 -14.54 11.88 9.90
C GLU A 245 -15.55 12.99 10.21
N THR A 246 -15.08 14.14 10.70
CA THR A 246 -15.89 15.34 10.99
C THR A 246 -16.08 16.24 9.77
N GLY A 247 -15.50 15.88 8.63
CA GLY A 247 -15.48 16.70 7.41
C GLY A 247 -14.30 17.66 7.31
N THR A 248 -13.53 17.83 8.39
CA THR A 248 -12.32 18.65 8.41
C THR A 248 -11.15 17.87 9.01
N LYS A 249 -9.95 18.10 8.49
CA LYS A 249 -8.74 17.52 9.04
C LYS A 249 -8.37 18.21 10.35
N PRO A 250 -8.00 17.47 11.42
CA PRO A 250 -7.50 18.08 12.64
C PRO A 250 -6.15 18.77 12.39
N ASN A 251 -5.80 19.70 13.29
CA ASN A 251 -4.48 20.33 13.30
C ASN A 251 -3.37 19.28 13.44
N GLN A 252 -2.19 19.58 12.88
CA GLN A 252 -1.05 18.66 12.83
C GLN A 252 -0.66 18.08 14.19
N ASP A 253 -0.74 18.88 15.26
CA ASP A 253 -0.40 18.47 16.62
C ASP A 253 -1.38 17.43 17.21
N ASN A 254 -2.58 17.34 16.65
CA ASN A 254 -3.62 16.41 17.08
C ASN A 254 -3.68 15.13 16.22
N ILE A 255 -2.80 14.99 15.24
CA ILE A 255 -2.77 13.82 14.37
C ILE A 255 -2.02 12.68 15.08
N PRO A 256 -2.69 11.56 15.44
CA PRO A 256 -2.04 10.47 16.14
C PRO A 256 -0.91 9.85 15.30
N GLU A 257 0.24 9.56 15.92
CA GLU A 257 1.36 8.90 15.24
C GLU A 257 0.95 7.58 14.55
N PHE A 258 1.54 7.31 13.38
CA PHE A 258 1.41 6.03 12.69
C PHE A 258 2.38 5.00 13.29
N SER A 259 1.99 4.42 14.42
CA SER A 259 2.77 3.43 15.16
C SER A 259 2.10 2.05 15.20
N GLY A 260 2.87 1.04 15.60
CA GLY A 260 2.38 -0.33 15.80
C GLY A 260 1.34 -0.41 16.92
N ASP A 261 1.52 0.33 18.00
CA ASP A 261 0.58 0.31 19.14
C ASP A 261 -0.81 0.82 18.76
N LYS A 262 -0.88 1.81 17.86
CA LYS A 262 -2.14 2.44 17.44
C LYS A 262 -2.77 1.77 16.22
N ASN A 263 -1.96 1.25 15.29
CA ASN A 263 -2.45 0.80 13.98
C ASN A 263 -2.11 -0.67 13.68
N GLY A 264 -1.34 -1.34 14.55
CA GLY A 264 -0.79 -2.67 14.31
C GLY A 264 -1.87 -3.73 14.10
N GLY A 265 -2.86 -3.79 14.99
CA GLY A 265 -3.95 -4.78 14.89
C GLY A 265 -4.73 -4.68 13.58
N MET A 266 -5.16 -3.47 13.20
CA MET A 266 -5.84 -3.22 11.91
C MET A 266 -4.96 -3.62 10.71
N ILE A 267 -3.66 -3.35 10.76
CA ILE A 267 -2.73 -3.70 9.68
C ILE A 267 -2.53 -5.23 9.59
N GLU A 268 -2.50 -5.92 10.72
CA GLU A 268 -2.46 -7.38 10.77
C GLU A 268 -3.72 -8.01 10.15
N ASP A 269 -4.90 -7.44 10.39
CA ASP A 269 -6.14 -7.87 9.74
C ASP A 269 -6.09 -7.71 8.22
N TYR A 270 -5.55 -6.60 7.73
CA TYR A 270 -5.34 -6.40 6.30
C TYR A 270 -4.34 -7.39 5.71
N ILE A 271 -3.20 -7.60 6.36
CA ILE A 271 -2.20 -8.59 5.96
C ILE A 271 -2.80 -9.99 5.92
N HIS A 272 -3.63 -10.34 6.90
CA HIS A 272 -4.31 -11.61 6.96
C HIS A 272 -5.17 -11.85 5.70
N ASN A 273 -5.85 -10.82 5.18
CA ASN A 273 -6.61 -10.91 3.94
C ASN A 273 -5.74 -10.93 2.68
N LEU A 274 -4.66 -10.14 2.66
CA LEU A 274 -3.70 -10.13 1.54
C LEU A 274 -3.00 -11.49 1.35
N LYS A 275 -2.74 -12.23 2.43
CA LYS A 275 -2.17 -13.59 2.37
C LYS A 275 -3.05 -14.60 1.65
N LYS A 276 -4.35 -14.30 1.47
CA LYS A 276 -5.30 -15.14 0.72
C LYS A 276 -5.28 -14.88 -0.78
N PHE A 277 -4.51 -13.89 -1.25
CA PHE A 277 -4.40 -13.61 -2.67
C PHE A 277 -3.69 -14.78 -3.36
N SER A 278 -4.29 -15.27 -4.44
CA SER A 278 -3.60 -16.16 -5.36
C SER A 278 -2.52 -15.40 -6.13
N GLU A 279 -1.53 -16.12 -6.67
CA GLU A 279 -0.51 -15.54 -7.54
C GLU A 279 -1.12 -14.78 -8.73
N GLY A 280 -2.18 -15.32 -9.35
CA GLY A 280 -2.90 -14.64 -10.41
C GLY A 280 -3.51 -13.30 -9.98
N ARG A 281 -3.92 -13.18 -8.71
CA ARG A 281 -4.40 -11.91 -8.15
C ARG A 281 -3.26 -10.92 -7.93
N TRP A 282 -2.12 -11.37 -7.40
CA TRP A 282 -0.93 -10.51 -7.29
C TRP A 282 -0.46 -9.97 -8.65
N VAL A 283 -0.48 -10.80 -9.70
CA VAL A 283 -0.16 -10.37 -11.07
C VAL A 283 -1.07 -9.22 -11.53
N ARG A 284 -2.39 -9.32 -11.28
CA ARG A 284 -3.34 -8.24 -11.60
C ARG A 284 -3.05 -6.96 -10.81
N VAL A 285 -2.82 -7.08 -9.51
CA VAL A 285 -2.47 -5.95 -8.64
C VAL A 285 -1.21 -5.25 -9.14
N PHE A 286 -0.16 -5.99 -9.47
CA PHE A 286 1.07 -5.41 -10.03
C PHE A 286 0.86 -4.74 -11.38
N ALA A 287 0.02 -5.30 -12.25
CA ALA A 287 -0.33 -4.66 -13.52
C ALA A 287 -1.04 -3.31 -13.29
N ASP A 288 -1.89 -3.19 -12.28
CA ASP A 288 -2.56 -1.93 -11.97
C ASP A 288 -1.62 -0.90 -11.30
N VAL A 289 -0.70 -1.35 -10.44
CA VAL A 289 0.37 -0.47 -9.94
C VAL A 289 1.24 0.07 -11.08
N ALA A 290 1.61 -0.80 -12.03
CA ALA A 290 2.40 -0.43 -13.20
C ALA A 290 1.70 0.67 -14.04
N LYS A 291 0.39 0.52 -14.29
CA LYS A 291 -0.43 1.52 -14.99
C LYS A 291 -0.41 2.89 -14.30
N ILE A 292 -0.57 2.91 -12.97
CA ILE A 292 -0.63 4.18 -12.20
C ILE A 292 0.73 4.85 -12.07
N SER A 293 1.80 4.06 -11.93
CA SER A 293 3.16 4.57 -11.75
C SER A 293 3.85 4.97 -13.06
N GLY A 294 3.30 4.58 -14.21
CA GLY A 294 3.97 4.69 -15.50
C GLY A 294 5.21 3.79 -15.60
N ILE A 295 5.38 2.84 -14.68
CA ILE A 295 6.46 1.85 -14.69
C ILE A 295 5.97 0.64 -15.49
N PRO A 296 6.76 0.09 -16.43
CA PRO A 296 6.34 -1.11 -17.17
C PRO A 296 6.09 -2.29 -16.21
N PRO A 297 5.08 -3.14 -16.48
CA PRO A 297 4.72 -4.26 -15.60
C PRO A 297 5.89 -5.26 -15.45
N LYS A 298 6.09 -5.81 -14.23
CA LYS A 298 7.05 -6.90 -13.98
C LYS A 298 6.61 -8.09 -14.86
N PRO A 299 7.53 -8.73 -15.61
CA PRO A 299 7.18 -9.91 -16.40
C PRO A 299 6.63 -10.99 -15.47
N ALA A 300 5.52 -11.62 -15.88
CA ALA A 300 4.90 -12.67 -15.09
C ALA A 300 5.93 -13.79 -14.81
N PRO A 301 6.01 -14.31 -13.58
CA PRO A 301 6.86 -15.46 -13.30
C PRO A 301 6.37 -16.64 -14.16
N THR A 302 7.30 -17.28 -14.88
CA THR A 302 7.02 -18.47 -15.69
C THR A 302 6.42 -19.55 -14.79
N THR A 303 5.10 -19.71 -14.83
CA THR A 303 4.36 -20.49 -13.83
C THR A 303 4.36 -21.95 -14.22
N THR A 304 5.06 -22.80 -13.48
CA THR A 304 4.91 -24.27 -13.54
C THR A 304 3.57 -24.63 -12.91
N LYS A 305 2.64 -25.22 -13.68
CA LYS A 305 1.28 -25.53 -13.21
C LYS A 305 1.30 -26.52 -12.04
N VAL A 306 0.75 -26.15 -10.90
CA VAL A 306 0.41 -27.04 -9.77
C VAL A 306 -1.09 -26.94 -9.52
N THR A 307 -1.80 -28.06 -9.57
CA THR A 307 -3.23 -28.21 -9.26
C THR A 307 -3.41 -28.62 -7.81
N ALA A 308 -4.23 -27.87 -7.05
CA ALA A 308 -4.74 -28.33 -5.75
C ALA A 308 -6.12 -27.75 -5.42
N SER A 309 -6.86 -28.57 -4.67
CA SER A 309 -8.30 -28.64 -4.39
C SER A 309 -8.79 -27.73 -3.24
N VAL A 310 -10.10 -27.50 -3.22
CA VAL A 310 -10.89 -26.53 -2.45
C VAL A 310 -11.33 -27.08 -1.08
N ALA A 311 -11.11 -26.31 0.00
CA ALA A 311 -11.81 -26.47 1.28
C ALA A 311 -12.05 -25.09 1.95
N ARG A 312 -13.31 -24.84 2.32
CA ARG A 312 -14.00 -23.61 2.79
C ARG A 312 -14.43 -23.80 4.27
N VAL A 313 -14.83 -22.85 5.11
CA VAL A 313 -15.02 -21.39 5.12
C VAL A 313 -15.28 -20.97 6.58
N ARG A 314 -14.81 -19.77 6.92
CA ARG A 314 -15.25 -18.79 7.96
C ARG A 314 -14.16 -17.72 8.20
N ARG A 315 -13.13 -17.69 7.34
CA ARG A 315 -12.02 -16.71 7.25
C ARG A 315 -12.19 -15.87 5.98
N ASP A 316 -13.41 -15.49 5.64
CA ASP A 316 -13.82 -15.18 4.26
C ASP A 316 -14.53 -13.82 4.16
N LEU A 317 -13.77 -12.76 3.86
CA LEU A 317 -14.29 -11.60 3.13
C LEU A 317 -14.42 -11.89 1.62
N PHE A 318 -14.04 -13.10 1.18
CA PHE A 318 -14.04 -13.52 -0.21
C PHE A 318 -14.87 -14.80 -0.37
N THR A 319 -15.98 -14.70 -1.10
CA THR A 319 -16.78 -15.85 -1.52
C THR A 319 -16.36 -16.20 -2.96
N PRO A 320 -15.58 -17.27 -3.22
CA PRO A 320 -15.32 -17.68 -4.60
C PRO A 320 -16.64 -18.05 -5.28
N SER A 321 -16.92 -17.41 -6.41
CA SER A 321 -18.14 -17.62 -7.20
C SER A 321 -18.07 -19.00 -7.89
N SER A 322 -18.78 -20.00 -7.33
CA SER A 322 -19.48 -21.11 -8.00
C SER A 322 -19.53 -22.38 -7.12
N PRO A 323 -20.70 -23.01 -6.91
CA PRO A 323 -20.78 -24.40 -6.45
C PRO A 323 -20.41 -25.37 -7.59
N PRO A 324 -19.86 -26.56 -7.30
CA PRO A 324 -19.62 -27.58 -8.32
C PRO A 324 -20.96 -28.12 -8.89
N PRO A 325 -21.00 -28.52 -10.17
CA PRO A 325 -22.21 -29.06 -10.80
C PRO A 325 -22.64 -30.35 -10.11
N GLU A 326 -23.93 -30.45 -9.80
CA GLU A 326 -24.55 -31.69 -9.34
C GLU A 326 -24.45 -32.74 -10.45
N SER A 327 -23.92 -33.91 -10.11
CA SER A 327 -23.91 -35.05 -11.02
C SER A 327 -25.28 -35.71 -10.95
N SER A 328 -26.01 -35.64 -12.06
CA SER A 328 -27.17 -36.51 -12.36
C SER A 328 -26.73 -37.55 -13.38
#